data_AF-A0AAW6FNW4-F1
#
_entry.id   AF-A0AAW6FNW4-F1
#
_cell.length_a   1.000
_cell.length_b   1.000
_cell.length_c   1.000
_cell.angle_alpha   90.00
_cell.angle_beta   90.00
_cell.angle_gamma   90.00
#
_symmetry.space_group_name_H-M   'P 1'
#
loop_
_entity.id
_entity.type
_entity.pdbx_description
1 polymer ?
#
loop_
_entity_poly.entity_id
_entity_poly.type
_entity_poly.pdbx_seq_one_letter_code
_entity_poly.pdbx_strand_id
1 'polypeptide(L)'
;MKFYNRTSEIKELQRIQKLSFDSYSRMTVITGRQRIGKTSLVVEATKGEGSTVYLFVSRKNETTLCEEFSLLISFGLGTYVPPEIKSFRSLFQMVMELAKTRKFNLIIDEFQEFEYVNLSVYSDVQNLWDQYRKQTYLKLILMGSVFSMMHKVFEGYKEPLFEKYFRLKMMESQQYSAIGSWRERKKGKDTDEIDIIGLFAGDKKALIAEVKRLRRNYDHKEFMEKIECVKARILSKYKIEIRLLTLEDM
;
A
#
# COMPACT_ATOMS: atom_id res chain seq x y z
N MET A 1 -26.53 4.42 10.64
CA MET A 1 -25.64 5.59 10.48
C MET A 1 -25.60 5.95 9.00
N LYS A 2 -26.01 7.16 8.59
CA LYS A 2 -25.99 7.56 7.17
C LYS A 2 -24.53 7.79 6.74
N PHE A 3 -24.07 7.06 5.73
CA PHE A 3 -22.70 7.13 5.22
C PHE A 3 -22.61 8.27 4.20
N TYR A 4 -22.03 9.41 4.60
CA TYR A 4 -21.89 10.57 3.71
C TYR A 4 -20.50 10.58 3.04
N ASN A 5 -20.47 10.91 1.74
CA ASN A 5 -19.28 11.35 1.00
C ASN A 5 -18.16 10.32 0.73
N ARG A 6 -18.52 9.12 0.26
CA ARG A 6 -17.57 8.02 -0.10
C ARG A 6 -18.04 7.15 -1.27
N THR A 7 -18.95 7.68 -2.09
CA THR A 7 -19.67 6.93 -3.12
C THR A 7 -18.73 6.43 -4.22
N SER A 8 -17.69 7.21 -4.56
CA SER A 8 -16.63 6.81 -5.48
C SER A 8 -15.84 5.60 -4.99
N GLU A 9 -15.40 5.63 -3.72
CA GLU A 9 -14.61 4.56 -3.12
C GLU A 9 -15.42 3.28 -2.97
N ILE A 10 -16.70 3.38 -2.58
CA ILE A 10 -17.60 2.23 -2.55
C ILE A 10 -17.75 1.63 -3.94
N LYS A 11 -18.04 2.44 -4.96
CA LYS A 11 -18.18 1.96 -6.34
C LYS A 11 -16.91 1.27 -6.84
N GLU A 12 -15.74 1.81 -6.52
CA GLU A 12 -14.48 1.21 -6.90
C GLU A 12 -14.24 -0.13 -6.19
N LEU A 13 -14.51 -0.21 -4.89
CA LEU A 13 -14.42 -1.47 -4.14
C LEU A 13 -15.40 -2.52 -4.68
N GLN A 14 -16.62 -2.13 -5.04
CA GLN A 14 -17.61 -3.03 -5.65
C GLN A 14 -17.17 -3.48 -7.05
N ARG A 15 -16.60 -2.58 -7.85
CA ARG A 15 -16.03 -2.92 -9.16
C ARG A 15 -14.91 -3.94 -9.03
N ILE A 16 -13.98 -3.74 -8.08
CA ILE A 16 -12.89 -4.69 -7.82
C ILE A 16 -13.45 -6.03 -7.34
N GLN A 17 -14.48 -6.03 -6.49
CA GLN A 17 -15.14 -7.27 -6.03
C GLN A 17 -15.65 -8.09 -7.21
N LYS A 18 -16.43 -7.47 -8.10
CA LYS A 18 -16.97 -8.14 -9.28
C LYS A 18 -15.86 -8.76 -10.12
N LEU A 19 -14.80 -8.00 -10.38
CA LEU A 19 -13.64 -8.50 -11.09
C LEU A 19 -12.96 -9.69 -10.37
N SER A 20 -12.83 -9.63 -9.04
CA SER A 20 -12.28 -10.73 -8.24
C SER A 20 -13.09 -12.01 -8.38
N PHE A 21 -14.41 -11.88 -8.47
CA PHE A 21 -15.35 -12.98 -8.53
C PHE A 21 -15.51 -13.54 -9.95
N ASP A 22 -15.35 -12.72 -10.97
CA ASP A 22 -15.56 -13.12 -12.37
C ASP A 22 -14.29 -13.61 -13.07
N SER A 23 -13.10 -13.18 -12.62
CA SER A 23 -11.84 -13.51 -13.30
C SER A 23 -10.84 -14.22 -12.40
N TYR A 24 -10.31 -13.51 -11.41
CA TYR A 24 -9.23 -13.99 -10.54
C TYR A 24 -9.11 -13.09 -9.33
N SER A 25 -8.58 -13.61 -8.22
CA SER A 25 -8.44 -12.90 -6.96
C SER A 25 -7.71 -11.57 -7.09
N ARG A 26 -8.21 -10.55 -6.38
CA ARG A 26 -7.56 -9.24 -6.29
C ARG A 26 -7.40 -8.82 -4.85
N MET A 27 -6.27 -8.18 -4.58
CA MET A 27 -5.92 -7.62 -3.29
C MET A 27 -6.12 -6.11 -3.37
N THR A 28 -6.74 -5.55 -2.33
CA THR A 28 -6.89 -4.10 -2.16
C THR A 28 -6.35 -3.72 -0.79
N VAL A 29 -5.43 -2.76 -0.78
CA VAL A 29 -4.90 -2.19 0.45
C VAL A 29 -5.62 -0.88 0.72
N ILE A 30 -6.21 -0.74 1.91
CA ILE A 30 -6.90 0.48 2.35
C ILE A 30 -6.18 1.05 3.56
N THR A 31 -5.53 2.19 3.33
CA THR A 31 -4.81 2.93 4.36
C THR A 31 -5.55 4.21 4.73
N GLY A 32 -5.45 4.61 5.99
CA GLY A 32 -6.00 5.90 6.45
C GLY A 32 -5.74 6.13 7.94
N ARG A 33 -5.87 7.38 8.39
CA ARG A 33 -5.79 7.71 9.83
C ARG A 33 -6.80 6.90 10.65
N GLN A 34 -6.52 6.70 11.93
CA GLN A 34 -7.48 6.05 12.83
C GLN A 34 -8.79 6.85 12.86
N ARG A 35 -9.92 6.13 13.00
CA ARG A 35 -11.28 6.71 13.11
C ARG A 35 -11.79 7.50 11.89
N ILE A 36 -11.17 7.36 10.72
CA ILE A 36 -11.63 8.00 9.47
C ILE A 36 -12.75 7.23 8.74
N GLY A 37 -13.28 6.17 9.37
CA GLY A 37 -14.39 5.38 8.81
C GLY A 37 -13.99 4.27 7.84
N LYS A 38 -12.75 3.76 7.88
CA LYS A 38 -12.28 2.67 6.99
C LYS A 38 -13.12 1.40 7.13
N THR A 39 -13.37 0.95 8.36
CA THR A 39 -14.17 -0.25 8.64
C THR A 39 -15.59 -0.08 8.11
N SER A 40 -16.21 1.07 8.36
CA SER A 40 -17.55 1.39 7.82
C SER A 40 -17.58 1.41 6.29
N LEU A 41 -16.53 1.93 5.63
CA LEU A 41 -16.40 1.94 4.18
C LEU A 41 -16.40 0.53 3.60
N VAL A 42 -15.55 -0.33 4.14
CA VAL A 42 -15.37 -1.69 3.61
C VAL A 42 -16.61 -2.53 3.87
N VAL A 43 -17.14 -2.48 5.09
CA VAL A 43 -18.38 -3.19 5.45
C VAL A 43 -19.52 -2.78 4.53
N GLU A 44 -19.68 -1.48 4.23
CA GLU A 44 -20.70 -1.03 3.28
C GLU A 44 -20.41 -1.52 1.85
N ALA A 45 -19.16 -1.45 1.40
CA ALA A 45 -18.78 -1.84 0.05
C ALA A 45 -18.82 -3.36 -0.20
N THR A 46 -18.82 -4.18 0.85
CA THR A 46 -18.97 -5.64 0.78
C THR A 46 -20.37 -6.13 1.09
N LYS A 47 -21.34 -5.24 1.37
CA LYS A 47 -22.75 -5.62 1.44
C LYS A 47 -23.22 -6.06 0.05
N GLY A 48 -23.87 -7.22 -0.02
CA GLY A 48 -24.42 -7.76 -1.26
C GLY A 48 -23.83 -9.12 -1.60
N GLU A 49 -23.14 -9.19 -2.74
CA GLU A 49 -22.70 -10.46 -3.32
C GLU A 49 -21.50 -11.08 -2.58
N GLY A 50 -21.61 -12.38 -2.31
CA GLY A 50 -20.56 -13.20 -1.70
C GLY A 50 -20.50 -13.09 -0.17
N SER A 51 -20.12 -14.19 0.46
CA SER A 51 -19.84 -14.21 1.90
C SER A 51 -18.68 -13.26 2.23
N THR A 52 -18.72 -12.67 3.42
CA THR A 52 -17.66 -11.78 3.91
C THR A 52 -17.13 -12.29 5.24
N VAL A 53 -15.84 -12.60 5.27
CA VAL A 53 -15.11 -12.90 6.50
C VAL A 53 -14.36 -11.66 6.93
N TYR A 54 -14.51 -11.29 8.20
CA TYR A 54 -13.81 -10.16 8.80
C TYR A 54 -12.90 -10.67 9.92
N LEU A 55 -11.60 -10.40 9.79
CA LEU A 55 -10.56 -10.75 10.75
C LEU A 55 -9.93 -9.47 11.29
N PHE A 56 -9.82 -9.36 12.61
CA PHE A 56 -9.14 -8.25 13.28
C PHE A 56 -7.86 -8.77 13.92
N VAL A 57 -6.71 -8.22 13.52
CA VAL A 57 -5.41 -8.64 14.05
C VAL A 57 -5.18 -7.94 15.39
N SER A 58 -5.32 -8.69 16.48
CA SER A 58 -4.99 -8.22 17.83
C SER A 58 -3.59 -8.68 18.24
N ARG A 59 -2.99 -8.07 19.27
CA ARG A 59 -1.67 -8.45 19.80
C ARG A 59 -1.73 -9.69 20.71
N LYS A 60 -2.21 -10.80 20.16
CA LYS A 60 -2.20 -12.12 20.79
C LYS A 60 -1.16 -12.99 20.09
N ASN A 61 -0.78 -14.11 20.70
CA ASN A 61 0.12 -15.06 20.04
C ASN A 61 -0.53 -15.68 18.78
N GLU A 62 0.30 -16.16 17.86
CA GLU A 62 -0.14 -16.70 16.56
C GLU A 62 -1.15 -17.84 16.68
N THR A 63 -0.90 -18.80 17.57
CA THR A 63 -1.80 -19.95 17.77
C THR A 63 -3.20 -19.51 18.15
N THR A 64 -3.32 -18.63 19.14
CA THR A 64 -4.63 -18.11 19.61
C THR A 64 -5.35 -17.33 18.50
N LEU A 65 -4.62 -16.53 17.71
CA LEU A 65 -5.23 -15.83 16.57
C LEU A 65 -5.66 -16.80 15.47
N CYS A 66 -4.90 -17.85 15.21
CA CYS A 66 -5.28 -18.85 14.21
C CYS A 66 -6.54 -19.62 14.63
N GLU A 67 -6.68 -19.96 15.91
CA GLU A 67 -7.90 -20.57 16.47
C GLU A 67 -9.11 -19.63 16.31
N GLU A 68 -8.96 -18.35 16.71
CA GLU A 68 -10.00 -17.32 16.55
C GLU A 68 -10.39 -17.11 15.08
N PHE A 69 -9.41 -16.98 14.20
CA PHE A 69 -9.65 -16.77 12.77
C PHE A 69 -10.26 -18.00 12.11
N SER A 70 -9.87 -19.22 12.50
CA SER A 70 -10.47 -20.45 11.99
C SER A 70 -11.97 -20.51 12.30
N LEU A 71 -12.37 -20.13 13.52
CA LEU A 71 -13.78 -20.02 13.90
C LEU A 71 -14.53 -18.96 13.07
N LEU A 72 -13.93 -17.78 12.89
CA LEU A 72 -14.54 -16.70 12.10
C LEU A 72 -14.69 -17.05 10.61
N ILE A 73 -13.68 -17.70 10.02
CA ILE A 73 -13.74 -18.19 8.64
C ILE A 73 -14.80 -19.28 8.52
N SER A 74 -14.82 -20.23 9.46
CA SER A 74 -15.79 -21.32 9.50
C SER A 74 -17.23 -20.80 9.52
N PHE A 75 -17.51 -19.88 10.44
CA PHE A 75 -18.81 -19.22 10.56
C PHE A 75 -19.15 -18.39 9.31
N GLY A 76 -18.22 -17.54 8.85
CA GLY A 76 -18.48 -16.62 7.73
C GLY A 76 -18.69 -17.31 6.38
N LEU A 77 -18.10 -18.50 6.19
CA LEU A 77 -18.20 -19.26 4.95
C LEU A 77 -19.10 -20.49 5.03
N GLY A 78 -19.63 -20.84 6.21
CA GLY A 78 -20.39 -22.07 6.42
C GLY A 78 -19.59 -23.31 6.02
N THR A 79 -18.34 -23.39 6.45
CA THR A 79 -17.43 -24.51 6.13
C THR A 79 -16.63 -24.92 7.34
N TYR A 80 -16.25 -26.18 7.43
CA TYR A 80 -15.31 -26.59 8.46
C TYR A 80 -13.91 -26.03 8.14
N VAL A 81 -13.31 -25.37 9.15
CA VAL A 81 -11.90 -24.99 9.17
C VAL A 81 -11.30 -25.66 10.41
N PRO A 82 -10.26 -26.48 10.27
CA PRO A 82 -9.67 -27.19 11.41
C PRO A 82 -9.14 -26.22 12.47
N PRO A 83 -9.59 -26.31 13.74
CA PRO A 83 -9.07 -25.47 14.82
C PRO A 83 -7.60 -25.80 15.17
N GLU A 84 -7.07 -26.93 14.70
CA GLU A 84 -5.68 -27.34 14.88
C GLU A 84 -4.71 -26.56 13.99
N ILE A 85 -5.18 -25.66 13.12
CA ILE A 85 -4.31 -24.75 12.38
C ILE A 85 -3.70 -23.76 13.37
N LYS A 86 -2.38 -23.88 13.58
CA LYS A 86 -1.63 -23.04 14.54
C LYS A 86 -0.66 -22.05 13.88
N SER A 87 -0.68 -21.92 12.55
CA SER A 87 0.15 -20.95 11.84
C SER A 87 -0.63 -20.17 10.80
N PHE A 88 -0.29 -18.90 10.64
CA PHE A 88 -0.91 -18.00 9.67
C PHE A 88 -0.68 -18.45 8.24
N ARG A 89 0.49 -19.03 7.94
CA ARG A 89 0.79 -19.60 6.63
C ARG A 89 -0.21 -20.70 6.27
N SER A 90 -0.41 -21.67 7.16
CA SER A 90 -1.35 -22.78 6.93
C SER A 90 -2.79 -22.29 6.86
N LEU A 91 -3.16 -21.33 7.70
CA LEU A 91 -4.49 -20.71 7.68
C LEU A 91 -4.76 -19.98 6.37
N PHE A 92 -3.82 -19.15 5.92
CA PHE A 92 -3.97 -18.40 4.68
C PHE A 92 -3.96 -19.33 3.47
N GLN A 93 -3.15 -20.41 3.50
CA GLN A 93 -3.21 -21.44 2.47
C GLN A 93 -4.60 -22.10 2.41
N MET A 94 -5.19 -22.46 3.55
CA MET A 94 -6.57 -22.99 3.61
C MET A 94 -7.58 -22.00 3.02
N VAL A 95 -7.48 -20.71 3.33
CA VAL A 95 -8.31 -19.67 2.72
C VAL A 95 -8.15 -19.64 1.19
N MET A 96 -6.93 -19.69 0.67
CA MET A 96 -6.69 -19.69 -0.78
C MET A 96 -7.20 -20.96 -1.46
N GLU A 97 -7.12 -22.12 -0.79
CA GLU A 97 -7.72 -23.37 -1.27
C GLU A 97 -9.25 -23.28 -1.34
N LEU A 98 -9.91 -22.74 -0.30
CA LEU A 98 -11.35 -22.47 -0.33
C LEU A 98 -11.73 -21.53 -1.48
N ALA A 99 -10.89 -20.53 -1.75
CA ALA A 99 -11.13 -19.55 -2.82
C ALA A 99 -11.03 -20.13 -4.25
N LYS A 100 -10.53 -21.36 -4.43
CA LYS A 100 -10.57 -22.03 -5.75
C LYS A 100 -11.99 -22.40 -6.16
N THR A 101 -12.85 -22.70 -5.18
CA THR A 101 -14.22 -23.20 -5.43
C THR A 101 -15.31 -22.25 -4.96
N ARG A 102 -14.97 -21.26 -4.11
CA ARG A 102 -15.92 -20.31 -3.53
C ARG A 102 -15.48 -18.87 -3.80
N LYS A 103 -16.46 -18.02 -4.07
CA LYS A 103 -16.30 -16.57 -4.24
C LYS A 103 -16.65 -15.87 -2.92
N PHE A 104 -15.68 -15.17 -2.32
CA PHE A 104 -15.92 -14.48 -1.05
C PHE A 104 -14.96 -13.31 -0.83
N ASN A 105 -15.33 -12.45 0.11
CA ASN A 105 -14.50 -11.36 0.58
C ASN A 105 -13.78 -11.79 1.87
N LEU A 106 -12.49 -11.50 1.95
CA LEU A 106 -11.71 -11.59 3.19
C LEU A 106 -11.19 -10.20 3.54
N ILE A 107 -11.60 -9.69 4.70
CA ILE A 107 -11.13 -8.43 5.25
C ILE A 107 -10.21 -8.76 6.41
N ILE A 108 -8.98 -8.22 6.39
CA ILE A 108 -8.04 -8.30 7.49
C ILE A 108 -7.75 -6.86 7.96
N ASP A 109 -8.29 -6.50 9.11
CA ASP A 109 -8.13 -5.19 9.73
C ASP A 109 -6.95 -5.16 10.71
N GLU A 110 -6.35 -3.98 10.82
CA GLU A 110 -5.09 -3.73 11.53
C GLU A 110 -3.97 -4.69 11.09
N PHE A 111 -3.84 -4.92 9.78
CA PHE A 111 -2.88 -5.87 9.18
C PHE A 111 -1.43 -5.65 9.65
N GLN A 112 -1.06 -4.40 9.98
CA GLN A 112 0.27 -4.10 10.49
C GLN A 112 0.61 -4.81 11.81
N GLU A 113 -0.39 -5.18 12.61
CA GLU A 113 -0.22 -5.73 13.96
C GLU A 113 0.42 -7.12 13.93
N PHE A 114 0.44 -7.80 12.78
CA PHE A 114 1.21 -9.04 12.60
C PHE A 114 2.69 -8.87 12.92
N GLU A 115 3.27 -7.68 12.84
CA GLU A 115 4.67 -7.46 13.28
C GLU A 115 4.90 -7.82 14.75
N TYR A 116 3.91 -7.56 15.61
CA TYR A 116 4.00 -7.86 17.03
C TYR A 116 3.65 -9.33 17.34
N VAL A 117 3.26 -10.10 16.33
CA VAL A 117 2.85 -11.50 16.47
C VAL A 117 3.84 -12.41 15.76
N ASN A 118 3.96 -12.27 14.44
CA ASN A 118 4.89 -13.01 13.59
C ASN A 118 5.17 -12.22 12.30
N LEU A 119 6.41 -11.76 12.12
CA LEU A 119 6.83 -11.01 10.95
C LEU A 119 6.88 -11.86 9.65
N SER A 120 6.95 -13.19 9.72
CA SER A 120 6.95 -14.04 8.52
C SER A 120 5.64 -13.97 7.73
N VAL A 121 4.54 -13.53 8.37
CA VAL A 121 3.22 -13.43 7.74
C VAL A 121 3.26 -12.64 6.43
N TYR A 122 4.04 -11.56 6.37
CA TYR A 122 4.10 -10.71 5.18
C TYR A 122 4.66 -11.48 3.97
N SER A 123 5.77 -12.20 4.14
CA SER A 123 6.37 -13.00 3.07
C SER A 123 5.56 -14.25 2.77
N ASP A 124 4.99 -14.90 3.78
CA ASP A 124 4.12 -16.07 3.60
C ASP A 124 2.85 -15.73 2.79
N VAL A 125 2.17 -14.63 3.16
CA VAL A 125 0.99 -14.13 2.44
C VAL A 125 1.37 -13.74 1.01
N GLN A 126 2.49 -13.08 0.78
CA GLN A 126 2.95 -12.73 -0.56
C GLN A 126 3.19 -13.97 -1.43
N ASN A 127 3.94 -14.95 -0.91
CA ASN A 127 4.25 -16.18 -1.64
C ASN A 127 2.99 -16.97 -2.00
N LEU A 128 2.08 -17.13 -1.04
CA LEU A 128 0.79 -17.79 -1.27
C LEU A 128 -0.09 -16.98 -2.22
N TRP A 129 -0.11 -15.65 -2.11
CA TRP A 129 -0.86 -14.81 -3.02
C TRP A 129 -0.40 -14.99 -4.48
N ASP A 130 0.90 -14.92 -4.73
CA ASP A 130 1.45 -15.04 -6.08
C ASP A 130 1.21 -16.42 -6.69
N GLN A 131 1.24 -17.47 -5.88
CA GLN A 131 0.95 -18.84 -6.31
C GLN A 131 -0.53 -19.05 -6.66
N TYR A 132 -1.46 -18.47 -5.90
CA TYR A 132 -2.89 -18.83 -5.99
C TYR A 132 -3.76 -17.79 -6.69
N ARG A 133 -3.37 -16.51 -6.77
CA ARG A 133 -4.27 -15.42 -7.18
C ARG A 133 -4.95 -15.62 -8.54
N LYS A 134 -4.30 -16.29 -9.49
CA LYS A 134 -4.83 -16.51 -10.86
C LYS A 134 -5.83 -17.66 -10.98
N GLN A 135 -5.94 -18.51 -9.96
CA GLN A 135 -6.77 -19.73 -9.95
C GLN A 135 -7.82 -19.71 -8.82
N THR A 136 -8.08 -18.53 -8.26
CA THR A 136 -8.94 -18.33 -7.09
C THR A 136 -9.83 -17.11 -7.31
N TYR A 137 -10.92 -17.00 -6.54
CA TYR A 137 -11.94 -15.96 -6.69
C TYR A 137 -12.19 -15.20 -5.37
N LEU A 138 -11.10 -14.73 -4.75
CA LEU A 138 -11.09 -14.01 -3.48
C LEU A 138 -10.93 -12.50 -3.71
N LYS A 139 -11.75 -11.70 -3.03
CA LYS A 139 -11.44 -10.29 -2.80
C LYS A 139 -10.78 -10.15 -1.44
N LEU A 140 -9.46 -9.95 -1.44
CA LEU A 140 -8.69 -9.72 -0.22
C LEU A 140 -8.58 -8.22 0.04
N ILE A 141 -9.01 -7.77 1.22
CA ILE A 141 -8.93 -6.38 1.65
C ILE A 141 -8.05 -6.32 2.89
N LEU A 142 -6.89 -5.67 2.76
CA LEU A 142 -5.97 -5.43 3.87
C LEU A 142 -6.14 -4.00 4.34
N MET A 143 -6.43 -3.82 5.62
CA MET A 143 -6.67 -2.51 6.20
C MET A 143 -5.66 -2.19 7.29
N GLY A 144 -5.34 -0.91 7.43
CA GLY A 144 -4.43 -0.47 8.47
C GLY A 144 -4.17 1.04 8.47
N SER A 145 -3.32 1.45 9.39
CA SER A 145 -2.84 2.84 9.45
C SER A 145 -1.80 3.11 8.34
N VAL A 146 -1.88 4.30 7.74
CA VAL A 146 -1.02 4.81 6.64
C VAL A 146 0.46 4.56 6.91
N PHE A 147 0.91 4.92 8.10
CA PHE A 147 2.32 4.93 8.46
C PHE A 147 2.93 3.52 8.54
N SER A 148 2.18 2.53 9.03
CA SER A 148 2.70 1.18 9.28
C SER A 148 2.55 0.24 8.07
N MET A 149 1.48 0.39 7.29
CA MET A 149 1.27 -0.44 6.09
C MET A 149 2.15 0.00 4.91
N MET A 150 2.36 1.30 4.71
CA MET A 150 3.23 1.77 3.62
C MET A 150 4.72 1.52 3.92
N HIS A 151 5.14 1.62 5.18
CA HIS A 151 6.52 1.25 5.55
C HIS A 151 6.82 -0.22 5.18
N LYS A 152 5.88 -1.15 5.40
CA LYS A 152 6.08 -2.59 5.21
C LYS A 152 5.80 -3.11 3.80
N VAL A 153 4.76 -2.58 3.14
CA VAL A 153 4.50 -2.91 1.71
C VAL A 153 5.65 -2.42 0.85
N PHE A 154 6.32 -1.31 1.20
CA PHE A 154 7.43 -0.75 0.42
C PHE A 154 8.83 -1.03 1.00
N GLU A 155 8.95 -1.67 2.18
CA GLU A 155 10.24 -1.90 2.86
C GLU A 155 11.24 -2.71 2.04
N GLY A 156 10.73 -3.63 1.20
CA GLY A 156 11.50 -4.45 0.26
C GLY A 156 11.58 -3.89 -1.17
N TYR A 157 10.97 -2.72 -1.43
CA TYR A 157 10.94 -2.12 -2.76
C TYR A 157 12.00 -1.01 -2.87
N LYS A 158 12.59 -0.90 -4.07
CA LYS A 158 13.66 0.05 -4.36
C LYS A 158 13.14 1.51 -4.32
N GLU A 159 14.03 2.47 -4.08
CA GLU A 159 13.79 3.93 -4.12
C GLU A 159 12.85 4.41 -5.25
N PRO A 160 12.90 3.86 -6.49
CA PRO A 160 11.98 4.19 -7.58
C PRO A 160 10.46 4.07 -7.29
N LEU A 161 10.06 3.21 -6.35
CA LEU A 161 8.63 3.08 -6.00
C LEU A 161 8.16 4.14 -5.01
N PHE A 162 9.04 4.61 -4.14
CA PHE A 162 8.77 5.76 -3.27
C PHE A 162 8.64 7.03 -4.09
N GLU A 163 9.52 7.22 -5.07
CA GLU A 163 9.41 8.33 -6.02
C GLU A 163 8.05 8.33 -6.72
N LYS A 164 7.57 7.15 -7.15
CA LYS A 164 6.27 7.01 -7.79
C LYS A 164 5.11 7.43 -6.88
N TYR A 165 5.15 7.08 -5.60
CA TYR A 165 4.14 7.53 -4.62
C TYR A 165 4.11 9.05 -4.51
N PHE A 166 5.26 9.69 -4.29
CA PHE A 166 5.33 11.14 -4.13
C PHE A 166 4.90 11.87 -5.41
N ARG A 167 5.31 11.36 -6.58
CA ARG A 167 4.84 11.89 -7.88
C ARG A 167 3.32 11.81 -8.02
N LEU A 168 2.70 10.70 -7.64
CA LEU A 168 1.23 10.57 -7.66
C LEU A 168 0.57 11.59 -6.73
N LYS A 169 1.09 11.76 -5.50
CA LYS A 169 0.60 12.77 -4.55
C LYS A 169 0.72 14.20 -5.09
N MET A 170 1.83 14.51 -5.75
CA MET A 170 2.03 15.80 -6.41
C MET A 170 1.08 16.00 -7.59
N MET A 171 0.80 14.95 -8.38
CA MET A 171 -0.19 15.02 -9.46
C MET A 171 -1.61 15.24 -8.91
N GLU A 172 -1.97 14.53 -7.84
CA GLU A 172 -3.26 14.66 -7.15
C GLU A 172 -3.49 16.07 -6.58
N SER A 173 -2.43 16.76 -6.15
CA SER A 173 -2.56 18.11 -5.58
C SER A 173 -2.96 19.16 -6.62
N GLN A 174 -2.77 18.88 -7.92
CA GLN A 174 -3.00 19.81 -9.03
C GLN A 174 -2.23 21.14 -8.93
N GLN A 175 -1.20 21.21 -8.07
CA GLN A 175 -0.38 22.41 -7.89
C GLN A 175 0.75 22.54 -8.91
N TYR A 176 1.04 21.47 -9.65
CA TYR A 176 2.20 21.37 -10.54
C TYR A 176 1.78 21.28 -12.00
N SER A 177 2.44 22.06 -12.85
CA SER A 177 2.27 22.05 -14.31
C SER A 177 3.09 20.94 -14.99
N ALA A 178 4.22 20.55 -14.39
CA ALA A 178 5.05 19.44 -14.86
C ALA A 178 5.78 18.78 -13.69
N ILE A 179 5.95 17.46 -13.75
CA ILE A 179 6.69 16.68 -12.75
C ILE A 179 7.61 15.70 -13.49
N GLY A 180 8.91 15.75 -13.22
CA GLY A 180 9.96 15.00 -13.93
C GLY A 180 11.11 14.59 -13.03
N SER A 181 12.12 13.92 -13.57
CA SER A 181 13.44 13.72 -12.93
C SER A 181 14.50 14.39 -13.80
N TRP A 182 15.70 14.56 -13.26
CA TRP A 182 16.84 15.05 -14.03
C TRP A 182 18.03 14.12 -13.87
N ARG A 183 18.73 13.85 -14.98
CA ARG A 183 19.91 12.98 -15.00
C ARG A 183 21.00 13.60 -15.85
N GLU A 184 22.23 13.58 -15.37
CA GLU A 184 23.40 14.00 -16.13
C GLU A 184 24.56 13.00 -16.03
N ARG A 185 25.07 12.58 -17.19
CA ARG A 185 26.26 11.74 -17.27
C ARG A 185 27.51 12.60 -17.08
N LYS A 186 28.31 12.30 -16.05
CA LYS A 186 29.66 12.85 -15.89
C LYS A 186 30.69 11.90 -16.50
N LYS A 187 31.69 12.41 -17.21
CA LYS A 187 32.79 11.59 -17.74
C LYS A 187 33.53 10.90 -16.59
N GLY A 188 33.56 9.56 -16.61
CA GLY A 188 34.32 8.76 -15.64
C GLY A 188 33.74 8.71 -14.22
N LYS A 189 32.48 9.12 -14.01
CA LYS A 189 31.75 9.03 -12.73
C LYS A 189 30.33 8.52 -12.97
N ASP A 190 29.67 8.12 -11.89
CA ASP A 190 28.25 7.80 -11.90
C ASP A 190 27.41 9.00 -12.38
N THR A 191 26.21 8.69 -12.89
CA THR A 191 25.26 9.69 -13.37
C THR A 191 24.69 10.44 -12.18
N ASP A 192 24.78 11.77 -12.18
CA ASP A 192 24.04 12.58 -11.20
C ASP A 192 22.56 12.45 -11.52
N GLU A 193 21.74 12.17 -10.51
CA GLU A 193 20.30 12.12 -10.63
C GLU A 193 19.63 12.98 -9.56
N ILE A 194 18.61 13.73 -9.96
CA ILE A 194 17.63 14.34 -9.06
C ILE A 194 16.31 13.58 -9.23
N ASP A 195 15.86 12.98 -8.14
CA ASP A 195 14.74 12.05 -8.12
C ASP A 195 13.44 12.72 -8.57
N ILE A 196 13.12 13.93 -8.07
CA ILE A 196 11.89 14.63 -8.43
C ILE A 196 12.16 16.13 -8.65
N ILE A 197 11.67 16.65 -9.78
CA ILE A 197 11.52 18.08 -10.06
C ILE A 197 10.05 18.36 -10.37
N GLY A 198 9.42 19.27 -9.63
CA GLY A 198 8.06 19.74 -9.87
C GLY A 198 8.04 21.23 -10.23
N LEU A 199 7.47 21.59 -11.38
CA LEU A 199 7.22 22.98 -11.74
C LEU A 199 5.83 23.38 -11.25
N PHE A 200 5.72 24.43 -10.45
CA PHE A 200 4.41 24.89 -9.97
C PHE A 200 3.57 25.47 -11.12
N ALA A 201 2.25 25.43 -10.98
CA ALA A 201 1.34 26.12 -11.88
C ALA A 201 1.33 27.62 -11.57
N GLY A 202 1.58 28.46 -12.58
CA GLY A 202 1.56 29.92 -12.46
C GLY A 202 2.93 30.55 -12.22
N ASP A 203 3.41 30.55 -10.97
CA ASP A 203 4.66 31.22 -10.59
C ASP A 203 5.90 30.50 -11.16
N LYS A 204 6.98 31.26 -11.42
CA LYS A 204 8.33 30.71 -11.69
C LYS A 204 8.95 30.11 -10.42
N LYS A 205 8.30 29.08 -9.88
CA LYS A 205 8.75 28.30 -8.72
C LYS A 205 8.93 26.85 -9.15
N ALA A 206 9.95 26.21 -8.60
CA ALA A 206 10.22 24.79 -8.80
C ALA A 206 10.51 24.12 -7.46
N LEU A 207 9.99 22.92 -7.26
CA LEU A 207 10.40 22.01 -6.20
C LEU A 207 11.49 21.09 -6.75
N ILE A 208 12.60 20.96 -6.03
CA ILE A 208 13.57 19.88 -6.21
C ILE A 208 13.52 19.00 -4.95
N ALA A 209 13.28 17.70 -5.14
CA ALA A 209 13.25 16.76 -4.03
C ALA A 209 14.13 15.53 -4.28
N GLU A 210 14.88 15.16 -3.24
CA GLU A 210 15.52 13.85 -3.12
C GLU A 210 14.56 12.93 -2.37
N VAL A 211 14.45 11.69 -2.81
CA VAL A 211 13.61 10.67 -2.18
C VAL A 211 14.52 9.63 -1.54
N LYS A 212 14.51 9.56 -0.21
CA LYS A 212 15.25 8.53 0.53
C LYS A 212 14.31 7.75 1.40
N ARG A 213 14.44 6.41 1.40
CA ARG A 213 13.64 5.55 2.28
C ARG A 213 13.76 5.97 3.75
N LEU A 214 15.00 6.18 4.22
CA LEU A 214 15.31 6.62 5.58
C LEU A 214 16.14 7.88 5.52
N ARG A 215 15.87 8.83 6.42
CA ARG A 215 16.60 10.10 6.51
C ARG A 215 18.11 9.92 6.66
N ARG A 216 18.56 8.87 7.35
CA ARG A 216 19.98 8.54 7.51
C ARG A 216 20.74 8.23 6.21
N ASN A 217 20.02 7.94 5.12
CA ASN A 217 20.60 7.66 3.80
C ASN A 217 20.74 8.93 2.94
N TYR A 218 20.39 10.09 3.47
CA TYR A 218 20.50 11.37 2.76
C TYR A 218 21.87 12.01 3.00
N ASP A 219 22.60 12.24 1.91
CA ASP A 219 23.79 13.08 1.91
C ASP A 219 23.42 14.51 1.48
N HIS A 220 23.41 15.43 2.44
CA HIS A 220 23.06 16.82 2.18
C HIS A 220 24.04 17.51 1.23
N LYS A 221 25.34 17.23 1.38
CA LYS A 221 26.37 17.90 0.59
C LYS A 221 26.29 17.46 -0.86
N GLU A 222 26.19 16.16 -1.10
CA GLU A 222 26.04 15.59 -2.43
C GLU A 222 24.78 16.14 -3.13
N PHE A 223 23.66 16.23 -2.41
CA PHE A 223 22.42 16.74 -2.98
C PHE A 223 22.49 18.22 -3.35
N MET A 224 23.10 19.05 -2.50
CA MET A 224 23.27 20.48 -2.79
C MET A 224 24.16 20.71 -4.02
N GLU A 225 25.21 19.89 -4.22
CA GLU A 225 26.04 19.95 -5.43
C GLU A 225 25.23 19.65 -6.71
N LYS A 226 24.33 18.66 -6.66
CA LYS A 226 23.41 18.35 -7.77
C LYS A 226 22.44 19.51 -8.05
N ILE A 227 21.89 20.13 -7.00
CA ILE A 227 20.95 21.26 -7.12
C ILE A 227 21.59 22.45 -7.83
N GLU A 228 22.82 22.81 -7.47
CA GLU A 228 23.52 23.92 -8.12
C GLU A 228 23.71 23.67 -9.63
N CYS A 229 23.97 22.42 -10.02
CA CYS A 229 24.07 22.03 -11.42
C CYS A 229 22.73 22.21 -12.17
N VAL A 230 21.64 21.67 -11.61
CA VAL A 230 20.29 21.77 -12.21
C VAL A 230 19.81 23.21 -12.28
N LYS A 231 20.05 23.99 -11.23
CA LYS A 231 19.73 25.42 -11.16
C LYS A 231 20.44 26.19 -12.26
N ALA A 232 21.74 25.99 -12.44
CA ALA A 232 22.51 26.68 -13.47
C ALA A 232 22.01 26.35 -14.90
N ARG A 233 21.58 25.11 -15.14
CA ARG A 233 21.27 24.61 -16.49
C ARG A 233 19.82 24.82 -16.93
N ILE A 234 18.86 24.43 -16.10
CA ILE A 234 17.46 24.34 -16.53
C ILE A 234 16.49 25.14 -15.65
N LEU A 235 16.90 25.51 -14.42
CA LEU A 235 16.03 26.21 -13.47
C LEU A 235 16.53 27.61 -13.05
N SER A 236 17.39 28.24 -13.84
CA SER A 236 18.05 29.51 -13.48
C SER A 236 17.09 30.68 -13.23
N LYS A 237 15.89 30.62 -13.83
CA LYS A 237 14.84 31.64 -13.69
C LYS A 237 13.78 31.28 -12.65
N TYR A 238 13.92 30.14 -11.96
CA TYR A 238 12.95 29.64 -10.99
C TYR A 238 13.42 29.90 -9.56
N LYS A 239 12.50 30.28 -8.67
CA LYS A 239 12.71 30.19 -7.23
C LYS A 239 12.58 28.72 -6.82
N ILE A 240 13.64 28.17 -6.24
CA ILE A 240 13.72 26.74 -5.90
C ILE A 240 13.29 26.53 -4.44
N GLU A 241 12.36 25.60 -4.24
CA GLU A 241 12.09 24.94 -2.95
C GLU A 241 12.81 23.60 -2.94
N ILE A 242 13.50 23.29 -1.85
CA ILE A 242 14.26 22.05 -1.69
C ILE A 242 13.56 21.20 -0.64
N ARG A 243 13.35 19.91 -0.94
CA ARG A 243 12.84 18.96 0.05
C ARG A 243 13.62 17.65 0.04
N LEU A 244 13.72 17.07 1.22
CA LEU A 244 13.99 15.65 1.37
C LEU A 244 12.64 14.99 1.65
N LEU A 245 12.26 14.01 0.84
CA LEU A 245 11.06 13.21 1.03
C LEU A 245 11.46 11.82 1.52
N THR A 246 10.90 11.42 2.64
CA THR A 246 11.16 10.15 3.29
C THR A 246 9.89 9.41 3.64
N LEU A 247 10.02 8.18 4.16
CA LEU A 247 8.89 7.43 4.70
C LEU A 247 8.08 8.23 5.76
N GLU A 248 8.70 9.18 6.46
CA GLU A 248 8.03 10.04 7.45
C GLU A 248 7.09 11.08 6.80
N ASP A 249 7.30 11.40 5.52
CA ASP A 249 6.59 12.44 4.77
C ASP A 249 5.40 11.89 3.95
N MET A 250 5.15 10.57 4.01
CA MET A 250 4.06 9.89 3.30
C MET A 250 2.71 9.99 4.00
#